data_AF-A0A937TMR7-F1
#
_entry.id   AF-A0A937TMR7-F1
#
_cell.length_a   1.000
_cell.length_b   1.000
_cell.length_c   1.000
_cell.angle_alpha   90.00
_cell.angle_beta   90.00
_cell.angle_gamma   90.00
#
_symmetry.space_group_name_H-M   'P 1'
#
loop_
_entity.id
_entity.type
_entity.pdbx_description
1 polymer ?
#
loop_
_entity_poly.entity_id
_entity_poly.type
_entity_poly.pdbx_seq_one_letter_code
_entity_poly.pdbx_strand_id
1 'polypeptide(L)' 'MGANYREANRARSRLDFRSRIKICESEANETLYWLEIINDLKWISSEDLDPVIKECSEFLAIYSTIGSKLS' A
#
# COMPACT_ATOMS: atom_id res chain seq x y z
N MET A 1 -0.89 -6.68 1.78
CA MET A 1 -0.79 -5.43 2.58
C MET A 1 -0.84 -5.66 4.10
N GLY A 2 -1.99 -5.98 4.72
CA GLY A 2 -2.11 -6.01 6.19
C GLY A 2 -1.18 -7.00 6.93
N ALA A 3 -0.89 -8.17 6.34
CA ALA A 3 0.03 -9.14 6.92
C ALA A 3 1.47 -8.61 6.99
N ASN A 4 1.96 -7.98 5.92
CA ASN A 4 3.31 -7.42 5.87
C ASN A 4 3.46 -6.22 6.80
N TYR A 5 2.43 -5.38 6.93
CA TYR A 5 2.44 -4.30 7.93
C TYR A 5 2.44 -4.85 9.36
N ARG A 6 1.68 -5.92 9.64
CA ARG A 6 1.72 -6.60 10.95
C ARG A 6 3.10 -7.15 11.27
N GLU A 7 3.78 -7.71 10.27
CA GLU A 7 5.16 -8.18 10.42
C GLU A 7 6.17 -7.05 10.52
N ALA A 8 5.93 -5.90 9.86
CA ALA A 8 6.74 -4.71 10.06
C ALA A 8 6.73 -4.29 11.54
N ASN A 9 5.57 -4.27 12.19
CA ASN A 9 5.45 -3.97 13.62
C ASN A 9 6.19 -4.95 14.56
N ARG A 10 6.69 -6.08 14.05
CA ARG A 10 7.51 -7.07 14.76
C ARG A 10 9.00 -7.00 14.40
N ALA A 11 9.42 -5.97 13.67
CA ALA A 11 10.78 -5.80 13.22
C ALA A 11 11.77 -5.74 14.39
N ARG A 12 12.97 -6.29 14.17
CA ARG A 12 14.01 -6.39 15.22
C ARG A 12 14.93 -5.17 15.30
N SER A 13 14.81 -4.24 14.35
CA SER A 13 15.55 -2.98 14.32
C SER A 13 14.80 -1.92 13.50
N ARG A 14 15.21 -0.64 13.63
CA ARG A 14 14.68 0.43 12.78
C ARG A 14 14.94 0.19 11.29
N LEU A 15 16.09 -0.39 10.93
CA LEU A 15 16.43 -0.71 9.54
C LEU A 15 15.56 -1.83 8.98
N ASP A 16 15.32 -2.88 9.78
CA ASP A 16 14.40 -3.98 9.43
C ASP A 16 12.96 -3.46 9.28
N PHE A 17 12.52 -2.58 10.20
CA PHE A 17 11.22 -1.92 10.09
C PHE A 17 11.08 -1.13 8.79
N ARG A 18 12.08 -0.31 8.47
CA ARG A 18 12.12 0.48 7.23
C ARG A 18 12.04 -0.40 5.99
N SER A 19 12.81 -1.48 5.96
CA SER A 19 12.80 -2.44 4.84
C SER A 19 11.40 -3.04 4.64
N ARG A 20 10.75 -3.47 5.71
CA ARG A 20 9.39 -4.04 5.66
C ARG A 20 8.33 -3.02 5.27
N ILE A 21 8.44 -1.77 5.72
CA ILE A 21 7.56 -0.68 5.27
C ILE A 21 7.72 -0.42 3.77
N LYS A 22 8.94 -0.47 3.23
CA LYS A 22 9.18 -0.33 1.78
C LYS A 22 8.56 -1.46 0.95
N ILE A 23 8.50 -2.68 1.49
CA ILE A 23 7.75 -3.78 0.88
C ILE A 23 6.25 -3.45 0.87
N CYS A 24 5.69 -2.99 1.99
CA CYS A 24 4.27 -2.60 2.06
C CYS A 24 3.92 -1.46 1.09
N GLU A 25 4.79 -0.46 0.96
CA GLU A 25 4.66 0.64 0.00
C GLU A 25 4.63 0.13 -1.45
N SER A 26 5.54 -0.79 -1.79
CA SER A 26 5.60 -1.38 -3.14
C SER A 26 4.34 -2.20 -3.46
N GLU A 27 3.89 -3.03 -2.52
CA GLU A 27 2.64 -3.81 -2.68
C GLU A 27 1.40 -2.93 -2.84
N ALA A 28 1.31 -1.83 -2.09
CA ALA A 28 0.21 -0.89 -2.21
C ALA A 28 0.20 -0.20 -3.58
N ASN A 29 1.38 0.20 -4.06
CA ASN A 29 1.53 0.83 -5.37
C ASN A 29 1.19 -0.13 -6.51
N GLU A 30 1.65 -1.38 -6.46
CA GLU A 30 1.30 -2.42 -7.44
C GLU A 30 -0.20 -2.72 -7.43
N THR A 31 -0.81 -2.78 -6.24
CA THR A 31 -2.26 -2.99 -6.10
C THR A 31 -3.04 -1.85 -6.74
N LEU A 32 -2.65 -0.59 -6.47
CA LEU A 32 -3.28 0.59 -7.05
C LEU A 32 -3.20 0.57 -8.59
N TYR A 33 -2.03 0.24 -9.16
CA TYR A 33 -1.85 0.08 -10.59
C TYR A 33 -2.80 -0.95 -11.21
N TRP A 34 -2.98 -2.11 -10.57
CA TRP A 34 -3.94 -3.11 -11.06
C TRP A 34 -5.40 -2.64 -10.96
N LEU A 35 -5.76 -1.90 -9.91
CA LEU A 35 -7.10 -1.33 -9.76
C LEU A 35 -7.37 -0.26 -10.84
N GLU A 36 -6.38 0.57 -11.18
CA GLU A 36 -6.46 1.53 -12.28
C GLU A 36 -6.71 0.82 -13.63
N ILE A 37 -5.98 -0.27 -13.92
CA ILE A 37 -6.22 -1.08 -15.12
C ILE A 37 -7.64 -1.66 -15.12
N ILE A 38 -8.11 -2.21 -14.00
CA ILE A 38 -9.46 -2.77 -13.87
C ILE A 38 -10.52 -1.69 -14.13
N ASN A 39 -10.30 -0.48 -13.64
CA ASN A 39 -11.17 0.67 -13.86
C ASN A 39 -11.19 1.08 -15.34
N ASP A 40 -10.02 1.19 -15.98
CA ASP A 40 -9.88 1.56 -17.38
C ASP A 40 -10.55 0.57 -18.32
N LEU A 41 -10.45 -0.72 -18.00
CA LEU A 41 -11.12 -1.79 -18.73
C LEU A 41 -12.61 -1.90 -18.42
N LYS A 42 -13.12 -1.12 -17.44
CA LYS A 42 -14.51 -1.12 -16.98
C LYS A 42 -15.00 -2.51 -16.57
N TRP A 43 -14.12 -3.31 -15.97
CA TRP A 43 -14.45 -4.67 -15.52
C TRP A 43 -15.32 -4.66 -14.26
N ILE A 44 -15.24 -3.60 -13.47
CA ILE A 44 -16.02 -3.35 -12.26
C ILE A 44 -16.60 -1.94 -12.37
N SER A 45 -17.77 -1.69 -11.78
CA SER A 45 -18.34 -0.35 -11.72
C SER A 45 -17.44 0.59 -10.91
N SER A 46 -17.32 1.85 -11.30
CA SER A 46 -16.54 2.82 -10.54
C SER A 46 -17.14 3.05 -9.13
N GLU A 47 -18.46 2.86 -8.97
CA GLU A 47 -19.12 2.96 -7.65
C GLU A 47 -18.59 1.92 -6.65
N ASP A 48 -18.29 0.71 -7.12
CA ASP A 48 -17.70 -0.35 -6.29
C ASP A 48 -16.17 -0.21 -6.15
N LEU A 49 -15.51 0.34 -7.18
CA LEU A 49 -14.04 0.35 -7.29
C LEU A 49 -13.39 1.59 -6.67
N ASP A 50 -14.02 2.76 -6.77
CA ASP A 50 -13.51 4.04 -6.24
C ASP A 50 -13.23 3.98 -4.73
N PRO A 51 -14.09 3.37 -3.88
CA PRO A 51 -13.79 3.21 -2.45
C PRO A 51 -12.52 2.38 -2.21
N VAL A 52 -12.29 1.34 -3.02
CA VAL A 52 -11.12 0.44 -2.90
C VAL A 52 -9.85 1.13 -3.38
N ILE A 53 -9.91 1.87 -4.50
CA ILE A 53 -8.81 2.70 -5.01
C ILE A 53 -8.42 3.75 -3.96
N LYS A 54 -9.42 4.40 -3.35
CA LYS A 54 -9.20 5.39 -2.29
C LYS A 54 -8.50 4.76 -1.08
N GLU A 55 -9.00 3.63 -0.59
CA GLU A 55 -8.39 2.93 0.54
C GLU A 55 -6.93 2.52 0.23
N CYS A 56 -6.66 1.98 -0.95
CA CYS A 56 -5.30 1.63 -1.37
C CYS A 56 -4.38 2.86 -1.44
N SER A 57 -4.89 3.99 -1.93
CA SER A 57 -4.16 5.26 -1.98
C SER A 57 -3.84 5.80 -0.58
N GLU A 58 -4.76 5.66 0.37
CA GLU A 58 -4.55 6.02 1.77
C GLU A 58 -3.45 5.14 2.41
N PHE A 59 -3.47 3.83 2.16
CA PHE A 59 -2.38 2.94 2.60
C PHE A 59 -1.02 3.33 2.03
N LEU A 60 -0.95 3.63 0.74
CA LEU A 60 0.27 4.08 0.09
C LEU A 60 0.81 5.37 0.74
N ALA A 61 -0.06 6.35 0.99
CA ALA A 61 0.31 7.60 1.66
C ALA A 61 0.84 7.37 3.09
N ILE A 62 0.22 6.46 3.84
CA ILE A 62 0.67 6.07 5.19
C ILE A 62 2.07 5.45 5.12
N TYR A 63 2.27 4.45 4.26
CA TYR A 63 3.57 3.76 4.16
C TYR A 63 4.69 4.69 3.67
N SER A 64 4.40 5.55 2.69
CA SER A 64 5.36 6.55 2.21
C SER A 64 5.74 7.55 3.31
N THR A 65 4.75 8.03 4.08
CA THR A 65 4.99 8.94 5.22
C THR A 65 5.86 8.26 6.28
N ILE A 66 5.57 7.01 6.65
CA ILE A 66 6.40 6.25 7.61
C ILE A 66 7.82 6.08 7.07
N GLY A 67 7.97 5.68 5.80
CA GLY A 67 9.26 5.50 5.14
C GLY A 67 10.11 6.77 5.14
N SER A 68 9.49 7.94 4.93
CA SER A 68 10.15 9.25 4.95
C SER A 68 10.58 9.70 6.36
N LYS A 69 9.88 9.30 7.42
CA LYS A 69 10.27 9.62 8.81
C LYS A 69 11.38 8.70 9.34
N LEU A 70 11.63 7.60 8.65
CA LEU A 70 12.66 6.61 8.98
C LEU A 70 13.97 6.81 8.21
N SER A 71 14.01 7.74 7.24
CA SER A 71 15.23 8.13 6.54
C SER A 71 16.17 8.94 7.41
#